data_AF-A0A5D2E7E7-F1
#
_entry.id   AF-A0A5D2E7E7-F1
#
_cell.length_a   1.000
_cell.length_b   1.000
_cell.length_c   1.000
_cell.angle_alpha   90.00
_cell.angle_beta   90.00
_cell.angle_gamma   90.00
#
_symmetry.space_group_name_H-M   'P 1'
#
loop_
_entity.id
_entity.type
_entity.pdbx_description
1 polymer ?
#
loop_
_entity_poly.entity_id
_entity_poly.type
_entity_poly.pdbx_seq_one_letter_code
_entity_poly.pdbx_strand_id
1 'polypeptide(L)' 'MAGYLPFDEPSLIGLYKKIWEASFSCPSWFSSGVRNLIKRILDQTLLHEWFKKGYKPPKFEQDEDVNLDDNILYFTWL' A
#
# COMPACT_ATOMS: atom_id res chain seq x y z
N MET A 1 -9.67 -7.91 -13.90
CA MET A 1 -8.96 -6.83 -13.17
C MET A 1 -9.40 -6.86 -11.71
N ALA A 2 -8.60 -6.40 -10.74
CA ALA A 2 -8.92 -6.56 -9.31
C ALA A 2 -10.09 -5.68 -8.83
N GLY A 3 -10.29 -4.51 -9.45
CA GLY A 3 -11.36 -3.56 -9.06
C GLY A 3 -11.02 -2.67 -7.87
N TYR A 4 -9.81 -2.78 -7.31
CA TYR A 4 -9.30 -2.00 -6.19
C TYR A 4 -7.77 -1.80 -6.32
N LEU A 5 -7.21 -0.86 -5.58
CA LEU A 5 -5.77 -0.57 -5.59
C LEU A 5 -5.00 -1.67 -4.83
N PRO A 6 -3.84 -2.15 -5.35
CA PRO A 6 -3.05 -3.19 -4.69
C PRO A 6 -2.43 -2.72 -3.36
N PHE A 7 -2.29 -1.41 -3.17
CA PHE A 7 -1.90 -0.76 -1.93
C PHE A 7 -2.95 0.30 -1.62
N ASP A 8 -3.73 0.05 -0.56
CA ASP A 8 -4.74 0.96 -0.07
C ASP A 8 -4.56 1.05 1.45
N GLU A 9 -4.22 2.23 1.92
CA GLU A 9 -3.94 2.55 3.32
C GLU A 9 -4.36 3.98 3.59
N PRO A 10 -5.10 4.25 4.68
CA PRO A 10 -5.52 5.60 5.03
C PRO A 10 -4.33 6.46 5.48
N SER A 11 -3.28 5.84 6.02
CA SER A 11 -2.05 6.55 6.41
C SER A 11 -1.05 6.56 5.26
N LEU A 12 -0.51 7.74 4.94
CA LEU A 12 0.56 7.89 3.95
C LEU A 12 1.77 7.00 4.31
N ILE A 13 2.06 6.91 5.61
CA ILE A 13 3.11 6.09 6.21
C ILE A 13 2.88 4.60 5.92
N GLY A 14 1.67 4.10 6.20
CA GLY A 14 1.29 2.71 5.93
C GLY A 14 1.29 2.40 4.44
N LEU A 15 0.85 3.34 3.60
CA LEU A 15 0.86 3.22 2.15
C LEU A 15 2.30 3.05 1.63
N TYR A 16 3.21 3.96 2.01
CA TYR A 16 4.62 3.88 1.60
C TYR A 16 5.31 2.63 2.13
N LYS A 17 4.98 2.20 3.35
CA LYS A 17 5.50 0.95 3.92
C LYS A 17 5.04 -0.27 3.11
N LYS A 18 3.76 -0.38 2.77
CA LYS A 18 3.24 -1.49 1.95
C LYS A 18 3.87 -1.51 0.55
N ILE A 19 4.08 -0.34 -0.07
CA ILE A 19 4.76 -0.23 -1.37
C ILE A 19 6.21 -0.69 -1.25
N TRP A 20 6.93 -0.23 -0.23
CA TRP A 20 8.33 -0.60 0.03
C TRP A 20 8.50 -2.11 0.25
N GLU A 21 7.64 -2.70 1.06
CA GLU A 21 7.66 -4.14 1.37
C GLU A 21 7.06 -4.99 0.25
N ALA A 22 6.55 -4.37 -0.83
CA ALA A 22 5.75 -5.03 -1.87
C ALA A 22 4.64 -5.91 -1.26
N SER A 23 4.02 -5.43 -0.19
CA SER A 23 2.98 -6.15 0.55
C SER A 23 1.61 -5.87 -0.07
N PHE A 24 1.18 -6.76 -0.96
CA PHE A 24 -0.11 -6.68 -1.65
C PHE A 24 -0.83 -8.04 -1.63
N SER A 25 -2.16 -7.99 -1.62
CA SER A 25 -3.00 -9.19 -1.71
C SER A 25 -3.56 -9.33 -3.13
N CYS A 26 -3.24 -10.44 -3.78
CA CYS A 26 -3.89 -10.83 -5.03
C CYS A 26 -5.27 -11.45 -4.74
N PRO A 27 -6.31 -11.08 -5.50
CA PRO A 27 -7.58 -11.78 -5.42
C PRO A 27 -7.46 -13.29 -5.65
N SER A 28 -8.31 -14.09 -4.99
CA SER A 28 -8.31 -15.55 -5.13
C SER A 28 -8.54 -16.01 -6.58
N TRP A 29 -9.36 -15.27 -7.33
CA TRP A 29 -9.70 -15.54 -8.73
C TRP A 29 -8.59 -15.22 -9.74
N PHE A 30 -7.45 -14.66 -9.32
CA PHE A 30 -6.32 -14.50 -10.24
C PHE A 30 -5.77 -15.86 -10.65
N SER A 31 -5.28 -16.01 -11.88
CA SER A 31 -4.53 -17.20 -12.25
C SER A 31 -3.12 -17.14 -11.64
N SER A 32 -2.47 -18.30 -11.49
CA SER A 32 -1.07 -18.37 -11.05
C SER A 32 -0.13 -17.56 -11.95
N GLY A 33 -0.37 -17.55 -13.26
CA GLY A 33 0.39 -16.76 -14.23
C GLY A 33 0.28 -15.25 -13.99
N VAL A 34 -0.93 -14.75 -13.74
CA VAL A 34 -1.16 -13.32 -13.43
C VAL A 34 -0.50 -12.93 -12.11
N ARG A 35 -0.61 -13.77 -11.07
CA ARG A 35 0.06 -13.54 -9.78
C ARG A 35 1.58 -13.45 -9.93
N ASN A 36 2.18 -14.34 -10.73
CA ASN A 36 3.62 -14.33 -10.98
C ASN A 36 4.08 -13.13 -11.82
N LEU A 37 3.29 -12.70 -12.80
CA LEU A 37 3.60 -11.53 -13.61
C LEU A 37 3.60 -10.26 -12.75
N ILE A 38 2.57 -10.07 -11.92
CA ILE A 38 2.46 -8.91 -11.02
C ILE A 38 3.63 -8.88 -10.04
N LYS A 39 3.97 -10.03 -9.44
CA LYS A 39 5.16 -10.15 -8.58
C LYS A 39 6.44 -9.73 -9.31
N ARG A 40 6.68 -10.21 -10.54
CA ARG A 40 7.88 -9.86 -11.32
C ARG A 40 7.95 -8.36 -11.64
N ILE A 41 6.83 -7.74 -11.99
CA ILE A 41 6.78 -6.31 -12.30
C ILE A 41 7.12 -5.48 -11.06
N LEU A 42 6.51 -5.81 -9.91
CA LEU A 42 6.75 -5.11 -8.66
C LEU A 42 8.19 -5.30 -8.17
N ASP A 43 8.72 -6.52 -8.24
CA ASP A 43 10.10 -6.84 -7.87
C ASP A 43 11.10 -6.05 -8.73
N GLN A 44 10.93 -6.07 -10.06
CA GLN A 44 11.81 -5.33 -10.97
C GLN A 44 11.73 -3.81 -10.80
N THR A 45 10.56 -3.27 -10.42
CA THR A 45 10.39 -1.82 -10.25
C THR A 45 10.98 -1.33 -8.93
N LEU A 46 10.78 -2.07 -7.83
CA LEU A 46 11.24 -1.68 -6.49
C LEU A 46 12.74 -1.95 -6.28
N LEU A 47 13.32 -2.94 -6.96
CA LEU A 47 14.77 -3.19 -6.92
C LEU A 47 15.58 -2.25 -7.80
N HIS A 48 14.96 -1.62 -8.81
CA HIS A 48 15.71 -0.83 -9.78
C HIS A 48 16.34 0.41 -9.14
N GLU A 49 17.61 0.66 -9.45
CA GLU A 49 18.37 1.76 -8.88
C GLU A 49 17.74 3.14 -9.09
N TRP A 50 16.99 3.36 -10.17
CA TRP A 50 16.29 4.64 -10.40
C TRP A 50 15.25 4.91 -9.31
N PHE A 51 14.62 3.88 -8.75
CA PHE A 51 13.66 3.99 -7.65
C PHE A 51 14.36 4.28 -6.31
N LYS A 52 15.57 3.75 -6.13
CA LYS A 52 16.40 3.98 -4.93
C LYS A 52 17.17 5.30 -4.98
N LYS A 53 17.40 5.87 -6.16
CA LYS A 53 18.20 7.07 -6.35
C LYS A 53 17.49 8.30 -5.80
N GLY A 54 17.96 8.77 -4.63
CA GLY A 54 17.42 9.96 -3.96
C GLY A 54 16.25 9.69 -3.02
N TYR A 55 15.80 8.44 -2.93
CA TYR A 55 14.78 8.06 -1.95
C TYR A 55 15.40 8.03 -0.55
N LYS A 56 14.92 8.90 0.34
CA LYS A 56 15.20 8.82 1.77
C LYS A 56 13.99 8.16 2.43
N PRO A 57 14.13 6.96 3.03
CA PRO A 57 13.04 6.36 3.77
C PRO A 57 12.60 7.37 4.84
N PRO A 58 11.29 7.66 4.94
CA PRO A 58 10.83 8.60 5.95
C PRO A 58 11.19 8.03 7.33
N LYS A 59 11.74 8.88 8.20
CA LYS A 59 11.93 8.54 9.60
C LYS A 59 10.61 8.85 10.29
N PHE A 60 9.96 7.83 10.83
CA PHE A 60 8.66 7.97 11.47
C PHE A 60 8.87 8.11 12.98
N GLU A 61 8.50 9.26 13.54
CA GLU A 61 8.14 9.37 14.95
C GLU A 61 6.64 8.98 15.03
N GLN A 62 6.31 8.03 15.91
CA GLN A 62 4.92 7.58 16.10
C GLN A 62 4.16 8.65 16.87
N ASP A 63 3.66 9.66 16.17
CA ASP A 63 2.70 10.59 16.75
C ASP A 63 1.32 9.90 16.78
N GLU A 64 0.92 9.57 18.01
CA GLU A 64 -0.41 9.30 18.56
C GLU A 64 -1.51 8.81 17.59
N ASP A 65 -2.04 7.62 17.90
CA ASP A 65 -3.24 7.02 17.33
C ASP A 65 -4.36 8.06 17.13
N VAL A 66 -4.56 8.48 15.88
CA VAL A 66 -5.73 9.27 15.50
C VAL A 66 -6.95 8.36 15.69
N ASN A 67 -7.71 8.59 16.76
CA ASN A 67 -8.88 7.80 17.11
C ASN A 67 -9.91 7.89 15.97
N LEU A 68 -10.08 6.78 15.23
CA LEU A 68 -10.99 6.65 14.10
C LEU A 68 -12.48 6.71 14.49
N ASP A 69 -12.81 6.77 15.77
CA ASP A 69 -14.19 6.80 16.29
C ASP A 69 -14.88 8.17 16.06
N ASP A 70 -14.12 9.24 15.83
CA ASP A 70 -14.67 10.59 15.64
C ASP A 70 -15.34 10.82 14.27
N ASN A 71 -15.16 9.90 13.30
CA ASN A 71 -15.79 10.00 11.98
C ASN A 71 -17.17 9.30 11.87
N ILE A 72 -17.58 8.52 12.88
CA ILE A 72 -18.86 7.79 12.84
C ILE A 72 -20.05 8.73 13.10
N LEU A 73 -19.83 9.85 13.78
CA LEU A 73 -20.89 10.81 14.13
C LEU A 73 -21.36 11.71 12.98
N TYR A 74 -20.60 11.83 11.89
CA TYR A 74 -21.01 12.66 10.74
C TYR A 74 -21.93 11.94 9.75
N PHE A 75 -21.97 10.60 9.78
CA PHE A 75 -22.75 9.81 8.83
C PHE A 75 -24.10 9.32 9.36
N THR A 76 -24.43 9.60 10.63
CA THR A 76 -25.69 9.14 11.26
C THR A 76 -26.80 10.19 11.29
N TRP A 77 -26.53 11.41 10.79
CA TRP A 77 -27.50 12.52 10.73
C TRP A 77 -27.79 13.02 9.30
N LEU A 78 -27.74 12.14 8.32
CA LEU A 78 -28.17 12.41 6.93
C LEU A 78 -29.13 11.34 6.43
#